data_AF-A0A7R9M120-F1
#
_entry.id   AF-A0A7R9M120-F1
#
_cell.length_a   1.000
_cell.length_b   1.000
_cell.length_c   1.000
_cell.angle_alpha   90.00
_cell.angle_beta   90.00
_cell.angle_gamma   90.00
#
_symmetry.space_group_name_H-M   'P 1'
#
loop_
_entity.id
_entity.type
_entity.pdbx_description
1 polymer ?
#
loop_
_entity_poly.entity_id
_entity_poly.type
_entity_poly.pdbx_seq_one_letter_code
_entity_poly.pdbx_strand_id
1 'polypeptide(L)'
;MALKSDEIIDATVKGNITRFVNHSCDPNSETQKWTVNGELRIGFFTQRFVEAGEEITFDYQFQRYGKEAQKCFCDSMNCRGYIGATEGANILTDGSKITTKV
;
A
#
# COMPACT_ATOMS: atom_id res chain seq x y z
N MET A 1 5.63 -7.15 1.29
CA MET A 1 5.84 -6.29 0.10
C MET A 1 6.58 -7.11 -0.95
N ALA A 2 6.06 -7.21 -2.18
CA ALA A 2 6.71 -8.00 -3.24
C ALA A 2 7.95 -7.27 -3.77
N LEU A 3 9.11 -7.93 -3.71
CA LEU A 3 10.39 -7.39 -4.20
C LEU A 3 10.65 -7.87 -5.63
N LYS A 4 10.52 -9.17 -5.86
CA LYS A 4 10.55 -9.86 -7.16
C LYS A 4 9.43 -10.90 -7.18
N SER A 5 9.32 -11.67 -8.28
CA SER A 5 8.30 -12.71 -8.42
C SER A 5 8.40 -13.82 -7.36
N ASP A 6 9.60 -14.07 -6.83
CA ASP A 6 9.94 -15.12 -5.89
C ASP A 6 10.45 -14.60 -4.53
N GLU A 7 10.56 -13.28 -4.37
CA GLU A 7 11.07 -12.64 -3.16
C GLU A 7 10.03 -11.69 -2.55
N ILE A 8 9.70 -11.91 -1.27
CA ILE A 8 8.77 -11.08 -0.49
C ILE A 8 9.49 -10.55 0.74
N ILE A 9 9.43 -9.23 0.94
CA ILE A 9 9.88 -8.58 2.17
C ILE A 9 8.74 -8.65 3.20
N ASP A 10 9.00 -9.30 4.34
CA ASP A 10 8.12 -9.33 5.51
C ASP A 10 8.76 -8.60 6.68
N ALA A 11 8.17 -7.47 7.06
CA ALA A 11 8.62 -6.63 8.17
C ALA A 11 7.80 -6.82 9.47
N THR A 12 7.01 -7.90 9.54
CA THR A 12 6.10 -8.16 10.68
C THR A 12 6.88 -8.34 11.97
N VAL A 13 7.91 -9.19 11.96
CA VAL A 13 8.73 -9.52 13.15
C VAL A 13 10.03 -8.72 13.20
N LYS A 14 10.68 -8.50 12.04
CA LYS A 14 11.97 -7.80 11.95
C LYS A 14 11.91 -6.76 10.83
N GLY A 15 12.27 -5.52 11.13
CA GLY A 15 12.25 -4.43 10.17
C GLY A 15 12.86 -3.15 10.76
N ASN A 16 12.62 -2.03 10.11
CA ASN A 16 13.02 -0.70 10.57
C ASN A 16 11.78 0.21 10.66
N ILE A 17 11.99 1.52 10.76
CA ILE A 17 10.90 2.50 10.91
C ILE A 17 9.91 2.49 9.74
N THR A 18 10.33 2.06 8.54
CA THR A 18 9.50 2.15 7.35
C THR A 18 8.30 1.20 7.40
N ARG A 19 8.30 0.23 8.32
CA ARG A 19 7.15 -0.66 8.56
C ARG A 19 5.90 0.07 9.06
N PHE A 20 6.03 1.32 9.49
CA PHE A 20 4.95 2.14 10.01
C PHE A 20 4.41 3.16 9.00
N VAL A 21 4.97 3.22 7.78
CA VAL A 21 4.50 4.14 6.74
C VAL A 21 3.12 3.68 6.29
N ASN A 22 2.10 4.52 6.47
CA ASN A 22 0.71 4.16 6.23
C ASN A 22 0.28 4.32 4.76
N HIS A 23 -0.90 3.79 4.49
CA HIS A 23 -1.57 3.94 3.22
C HIS A 23 -2.25 5.30 3.09
N SER A 24 -2.07 5.96 1.95
CA SER A 24 -2.98 7.01 1.48
C SER A 24 -3.44 6.74 0.05
N CYS A 25 -4.69 7.10 -0.26
CA CYS A 25 -5.20 7.11 -1.64
C CYS A 25 -4.68 8.31 -2.43
N ASP A 26 -4.15 9.33 -1.75
CA ASP A 26 -3.42 10.47 -2.33
C ASP A 26 -2.09 10.61 -1.57
N PRO A 27 -1.10 9.77 -1.88
CA PRO A 27 0.15 9.70 -1.13
C PRO A 27 1.13 10.81 -1.48
N ASN A 28 2.00 11.15 -0.53
CA ASN A 28 3.12 12.07 -0.78
C ASN A 28 4.42 11.36 -1.18
N SER A 29 4.46 10.03 -1.07
CA SER A 29 5.65 9.21 -1.33
C SER A 29 5.35 7.99 -2.19
N GLU A 30 6.39 7.46 -2.84
CA GLU A 30 6.35 6.23 -3.63
C GLU A 30 7.45 5.26 -3.21
N THR A 31 7.33 4.01 -3.68
CA THR A 31 8.38 3.01 -3.52
C THR A 31 9.23 2.91 -4.78
N GLN A 32 10.54 2.89 -4.63
CA GLN A 32 11.48 2.69 -5.74
C GLN A 32 12.36 1.47 -5.46
N LYS A 33 12.63 0.70 -6.51
CA LYS A 33 13.53 -0.45 -6.46
C LYS A 33 14.95 -0.02 -6.80
N TRP A 34 15.88 -0.30 -5.90
CA TRP A 34 17.29 0.07 -6.03
C TRP A 34 18.17 -1.16 -5.94
N THR A 35 19.16 -1.25 -6.83
CA THR A 35 20.21 -2.28 -6.73
C THR A 35 21.35 -1.72 -5.90
N VAL A 36 21.64 -2.37 -4.77
CA VAL A 36 22.74 -2.00 -3.86
C VAL A 36 23.61 -3.23 -3.70
N ASN A 37 24.87 -3.14 -4.14
CA ASN A 37 25.82 -4.27 -4.11
C ASN A 37 25.30 -5.54 -4.79
N GLY A 38 24.56 -5.40 -5.89
CA GLY A 38 23.97 -6.52 -6.63
C GLY A 38 22.66 -7.07 -6.05
N GLU A 39 22.20 -6.57 -4.90
CA GLU A 39 20.93 -6.96 -4.29
C GLU A 39 19.85 -5.92 -4.53
N LEU A 40 18.63 -6.37 -4.80
CA LEU A 40 17.48 -5.49 -4.95
C LEU A 40 16.94 -5.07 -3.58
N ARG A 41 16.63 -3.79 -3.43
CA ARG A 41 16.07 -3.19 -2.20
C ARG A 41 14.94 -2.25 -2.58
N ILE A 42 14.06 -1.96 -1.61
CA ILE A 42 13.01 -0.95 -1.77
C ILE A 42 13.31 0.23 -0.86
N GLY A 43 13.30 1.43 -1.45
CA GLY A 43 13.35 2.69 -0.72
C GLY A 43 12.05 3.47 -0.90
N PHE A 44 11.73 4.32 0.07
CA PHE A 44 10.64 5.29 -0.01
C PHE A 44 11.20 6.65 -0.41
N PHE A 45 10.56 7.28 -1.39
CA PHE A 45 10.97 8.57 -1.93
C PHE A 45 9.75 9.49 -2.01
N THR A 46 9.93 10.75 -1.63
CA THR A 46 8.86 11.74 -1.70
C THR A 46 8.64 12.17 -3.15
N GLN A 47 7.38 12.29 -3.57
CA GLN A 47 6.98 12.75 -4.91
C GLN A 47 6.78 14.28 -4.96
N ARG A 48 6.62 14.90 -3.79
CA ARG A 48 6.51 16.35 -3.61
C ARG A 48 7.27 16.78 -2.35
N PHE A 49 7.31 18.09 -2.12
CA PHE A 49 7.74 18.62 -0.84
C PHE A 49 6.78 18.14 0.27
N VAL A 50 7.35 17.71 1.40
CA VAL A 50 6.64 17.21 2.59
C VAL A 50 7.05 18.10 3.75
N GLU A 51 6.05 18.70 4.40
CA GLU A 51 6.30 19.63 5.50
C GLU A 51 6.72 18.90 6.79
N ALA A 52 7.44 19.60 7.66
CA ALA A 52 7.81 19.04 8.96
C ALA A 52 6.54 18.75 9.79
N GLY A 53 6.39 17.50 10.22
CA GLY A 53 5.21 17.03 10.95
C GLY A 53 4.11 16.43 10.06
N GLU A 54 4.23 16.52 8.73
CA GLU A 54 3.36 15.80 7.81
C GLU A 54 3.68 14.30 7.82
N GLU A 55 2.65 13.45 7.85
CA GLU A 55 2.83 12.00 7.80
C GLU A 55 3.30 11.55 6.40
N ILE A 56 4.33 10.70 6.36
CA ILE A 56 4.78 10.05 5.12
C ILE A 56 3.82 8.90 4.80
N THR A 57 3.24 8.92 3.60
CA THR A 57 2.28 7.91 3.14
C THR A 57 2.57 7.43 1.73
N PHE A 58 2.18 6.19 1.41
CA PHE A 58 2.28 5.64 0.04
C PHE A 58 1.03 4.85 -0.35
N ASP A 59 0.80 4.66 -1.65
CA ASP A 59 -0.25 3.75 -2.10
C ASP A 59 0.24 2.30 -1.96
N TYR A 60 -0.42 1.52 -1.11
CA TYR A 60 -0.05 0.12 -0.88
C TYR A 60 -0.27 -0.75 -2.12
N GLN A 61 -1.10 -0.30 -3.08
CA GLN A 61 -1.51 -1.07 -4.25
C GLN A 61 -1.91 -2.50 -3.87
N PHE A 62 -2.58 -2.62 -2.72
CA PHE A 62 -2.71 -3.88 -2.02
C PHE A 62 -3.58 -4.87 -2.81
N GLN A 63 -2.99 -5.93 -3.34
CA GLN A 63 -3.74 -7.08 -3.83
C GLN A 63 -4.30 -7.84 -2.62
N ARG A 64 -5.62 -7.78 -2.45
CA ARG A 64 -6.30 -8.36 -1.27
C ARG A 64 -6.33 -9.87 -1.36
N TYR A 65 -5.68 -10.54 -0.40
CA TYR A 65 -5.79 -11.98 -0.18
C TYR A 65 -6.73 -12.35 0.98
N GLY A 66 -7.19 -11.36 1.76
CA GLY A 66 -8.10 -11.53 2.89
C GLY A 66 -9.57 -11.38 2.52
N LYS A 67 -10.46 -12.09 3.25
CA LYS A 67 -11.92 -12.04 3.04
C LYS A 67 -12.55 -10.68 3.32
N GLU A 68 -11.97 -9.91 4.26
CA GLU A 68 -12.53 -8.64 4.72
C GLU A 68 -11.68 -7.44 4.30
N ALA A 69 -12.36 -6.31 4.11
CA ALA A 69 -11.77 -5.07 3.64
C ALA A 69 -11.35 -4.22 4.83
N GLN A 70 -10.08 -3.84 4.89
CA GLN A 70 -9.68 -2.81 5.83
C GLN A 70 -10.17 -1.46 5.33
N LYS A 71 -11.01 -0.80 6.12
CA LYS A 71 -11.49 0.55 5.84
C LYS A 71 -10.29 1.50 5.77
N CYS A 72 -10.28 2.36 4.77
CA CYS A 72 -9.26 3.38 4.59
C CYS A 72 -9.64 4.63 5.39
N PHE A 73 -8.68 5.16 6.15
CA PHE A 73 -8.83 6.36 6.97
C PHE A 73 -7.79 7.43 6.60
N CYS A 74 -7.41 7.49 5.32
CA CYS A 74 -6.40 8.44 4.85
C CYS A 74 -6.90 9.89 4.71
N ASP A 75 -8.20 10.12 4.93
CA ASP A 75 -8.89 11.42 4.87
C ASP A 75 -8.72 12.25 3.57
N SER A 76 -8.10 11.67 2.54
CA SER A 76 -8.02 12.29 1.22
C SER A 76 -9.41 12.46 0.60
N MET A 77 -9.61 13.57 -0.12
CA MET A 77 -10.83 13.82 -0.90
C MET A 77 -11.09 12.72 -1.94
N ASN A 78 -10.04 12.06 -2.44
CA ASN A 78 -10.11 10.98 -3.41
C ASN A 78 -9.96 9.59 -2.74
N CYS A 79 -10.34 9.46 -1.47
CA CYS A 79 -10.25 8.19 -0.74
C CYS A 79 -11.14 7.11 -1.37
N ARG A 80 -10.57 5.93 -1.61
CA ARG A 80 -11.27 4.75 -2.16
C ARG A 80 -12.16 4.02 -1.15
N GLY A 81 -12.25 4.51 0.08
CA GLY A 81 -13.03 3.93 1.18
C GLY A 81 -12.41 2.69 1.83
N TYR A 82 -11.71 1.85 1.08
CA TYR A 82 -11.04 0.65 1.59
C TYR A 82 -9.65 0.47 0.96
N ILE A 83 -8.70 -0.05 1.74
CA ILE A 83 -7.34 -0.33 1.28
C ILE A 83 -7.39 -1.49 0.27
N GLY A 84 -6.85 -1.28 -0.93
CA GLY A 84 -6.85 -2.29 -2.01
C GLY A 84 -8.14 -2.36 -2.83
N ALA A 85 -9.01 -1.35 -2.74
CA ALA A 85 -10.12 -1.19 -3.68
C ALA A 85 -9.62 -0.65 -5.04
N THR A 86 -10.23 -1.11 -6.14
CA THR A 86 -10.05 -0.57 -7.49
C THR A 86 -11.33 0.14 -7.94
N GLU A 87 -11.20 1.21 -8.73
CA GLU A 87 -12.36 1.86 -9.35
C GLU A 87 -13.16 0.83 -10.17
N GLY A 88 -14.47 0.74 -9.91
CA GLY A 88 -15.38 -0.22 -10.56
C GLY A 88 -15.59 -1.56 -9.83
N ALA A 89 -14.85 -1.84 -8.75
CA ALA A 89 -15.18 -2.97 -7.88
C ALA A 89 -16.32 -2.57 -6.95
N ASN A 90 -17.54 -3.10 -7.20
CA ASN A 90 -18.63 -3.02 -6.23
C ASN A 90 -18.18 -3.72 -4.94
N ILE A 91 -17.78 -2.94 -3.94
CA ILE A 91 -17.48 -3.45 -2.61
C ILE A 91 -18.83 -3.77 -1.97
N LEU A 92 -19.26 -5.02 -2.11
CA LEU A 92 -20.41 -5.54 -1.38
C LEU A 92 -20.11 -5.37 0.11
N THR A 93 -20.87 -4.52 0.79
CA THR A 93 -20.69 -4.12 2.18
C THR A 93 -21.03 -5.21 3.19
N ASP A 94 -21.13 -6.47 2.78
CA ASP A 94 -21.51 -7.56 3.68
C ASP A 94 -21.05 -8.92 3.13
N GLY A 95 -19.94 -9.44 3.68
CA GLY A 95 -19.64 -10.87 3.87
C GLY A 95 -19.69 -11.83 2.67
N SER A 96 -19.99 -11.38 1.46
CA SER A 96 -20.36 -12.24 0.34
C SER A 96 -19.27 -12.25 -0.73
N LYS A 97 -18.82 -13.47 -1.05
CA LYS A 97 -17.68 -13.82 -1.90
C LYS A 97 -17.50 -12.93 -3.13
N ILE A 98 -16.25 -12.54 -3.38
CA ILE A 98 -15.79 -11.99 -4.66
C ILE A 98 -16.01 -13.07 -5.73
N THR A 99 -17.00 -12.89 -6.60
CA THR A 99 -17.11 -13.67 -7.84
C THR A 99 -16.55 -12.82 -8.98
N THR A 100 -15.34 -13.16 -9.41
CA THR A 100 -14.81 -12.69 -10.68
C THR A 100 -15.73 -13.22 -11.77
N LYS A 101 -16.50 -12.35 -12.44
CA LYS A 101 -17.15 -12.70 -13.69
C LYS A 101 -16.04 -12.97 -14.71
N VAL A 102 -15.93 -14.23 -15.11
CA VAL A 102 -15.20 -14.68 -16.31
C VAL A 102 -15.91 -14.12 -17.54
#